data_AF-A0AAD6LW93-F1
#
_entry.id   AF-A0AAD6LW93-F1
#
_cell.length_a   1.000
_cell.length_b   1.000
_cell.length_c   1.000
_cell.angle_alpha   90.00
_cell.angle_beta   90.00
_cell.angle_gamma   90.00
#
_symmetry.space_group_name_H-M   'P 1'
#
loop_
_entity.id
_entity.type
_entity.pdbx_description
1 polymer ?
#
loop_
_entity_poly.entity_id
_entity_poly.type
_entity_poly.pdbx_seq_one_letter_code
_entity_poly.pdbx_strand_id
1 'polypeptide(L)'
;MPDSTNWTSFAGTFGYTAPELAYTMRVNKKCDVYSFGVVTMKVIMGMHPGDLISSLSASAFSSSSCSQINQHALLKDVIDQRIPLPENRVAEGVVSIIKIAFACLLANPQSRPTMRQVASELIARWPLLPKAFSAITLEDLMPQTTVTS
;
A
#
# COMPACT_ATOMS: atom_id res chain seq x y z
N MET A 1 -18.38 32.63 -14.10
CA MET A 1 -17.68 31.32 -14.17
C MET A 1 -16.45 31.48 -15.03
N PRO A 2 -15.30 30.86 -14.75
CA PRO A 2 -14.82 30.13 -13.55
C PRO A 2 -13.63 30.93 -12.90
N ASP A 3 -13.04 30.68 -11.73
CA ASP A 3 -12.46 29.48 -11.14
C ASP A 3 -12.66 29.52 -9.62
N SER A 4 -13.59 28.73 -9.07
CA SER A 4 -13.58 28.45 -7.65
C SER A 4 -12.43 27.50 -7.37
N THR A 5 -11.32 28.04 -6.86
CA THR A 5 -10.18 27.27 -6.40
C THR A 5 -10.68 26.32 -5.31
N ASN A 6 -10.70 25.01 -5.61
CA ASN A 6 -11.04 23.95 -4.65
C ASN A 6 -9.94 23.81 -3.60
N TRP A 7 -9.75 24.84 -2.77
CA TRP A 7 -8.78 24.88 -1.69
C TRP A 7 -9.50 24.51 -0.41
N THR A 8 -9.35 23.26 -0.01
CA THR A 8 -9.78 22.80 1.31
C THR A 8 -8.62 22.97 2.28
N SER A 9 -8.89 23.53 3.47
CA SER A 9 -7.91 23.54 4.57
C SER A 9 -7.35 22.14 4.79
N PHE A 10 -6.03 22.01 4.95
CA PHE A 10 -5.38 20.73 5.16
C PHE A 10 -5.91 20.08 6.44
N ALA A 11 -6.64 18.98 6.28
CA ALA A 11 -7.09 18.12 7.36
C ALA A 11 -6.57 16.71 7.07
N GLY A 12 -5.44 16.34 7.69
CA GLY A 12 -4.81 15.04 7.48
C GLY A 12 -4.02 14.60 8.72
N THR A 13 -4.03 13.31 9.01
CA THR A 13 -3.20 12.72 10.04
C THR A 13 -1.84 12.35 9.45
N PHE A 14 -0.76 12.89 10.03
CA PHE A 14 0.60 12.57 9.61
C PHE A 14 0.81 11.04 9.56
N GLY A 15 1.34 10.54 8.45
CA GLY A 15 1.51 9.10 8.18
C GLY A 15 0.39 8.44 7.36
N TYR A 16 -0.77 9.09 7.17
CA TYR A 16 -1.89 8.58 6.35
C TYR A 16 -2.15 9.44 5.11
N THR A 17 -1.53 10.61 5.06
CA THR A 17 -1.73 11.60 4.00
C THR A 17 -0.96 11.22 2.74
N ALA A 18 -1.62 11.32 1.59
CA ALA A 18 -1.00 11.06 0.30
C ALA A 18 0.09 12.12 -0.02
N PRO A 19 1.23 11.70 -0.61
CA PRO A 19 2.40 12.57 -0.78
C PRO A 19 2.14 13.80 -1.65
N GLU A 20 1.23 13.70 -2.62
CA GLU A 20 0.86 14.81 -3.50
C GLU A 20 0.17 15.97 -2.77
N LEU A 21 -0.41 15.72 -1.60
CA LEU A 21 -1.11 16.75 -0.83
C LEU A 21 -0.14 17.78 -0.24
N ALA A 22 1.13 17.39 -0.03
CA ALA A 22 2.20 18.29 0.40
C ALA A 22 2.55 19.37 -0.64
N TYR A 23 2.34 19.07 -1.93
CA TYR A 23 2.75 19.95 -3.04
C TYR A 23 1.58 20.62 -3.75
N THR A 24 0.44 19.94 -3.85
CA THR A 24 -0.69 20.40 -4.68
C THR A 24 -1.84 21.00 -3.88
N MET A 25 -1.93 20.72 -2.56
CA MET A 25 -3.11 21.00 -1.71
C MET A 25 -4.45 20.53 -2.31
N ARG A 26 -4.41 19.65 -3.32
CA ARG A 26 -5.59 19.24 -4.08
C ARG A 26 -6.11 17.90 -3.55
N VAL A 27 -7.18 17.97 -2.75
CA VAL A 27 -7.89 16.78 -2.31
C VAL A 27 -8.58 16.13 -3.51
N ASN A 28 -8.35 14.84 -3.68
CA ASN A 28 -9.02 14.03 -4.70
C ASN A 28 -9.33 12.64 -4.15
N LYS A 29 -10.17 11.87 -4.87
CA LYS A 29 -10.54 10.50 -4.47
C LYS A 29 -9.34 9.54 -4.36
N LYS A 30 -8.18 9.88 -4.94
CA LYS A 30 -6.96 9.07 -4.88
C LYS A 30 -6.18 9.30 -3.58
N CYS A 31 -6.39 10.43 -2.89
CA CYS A 31 -5.90 10.63 -1.53
C CYS A 31 -6.51 9.61 -0.59
N ASP A 32 -7.83 9.43 -0.64
CA ASP A 32 -8.55 8.43 0.17
C ASP A 32 -8.08 7.00 -0.13
N VAL A 33 -7.77 6.70 -1.41
CA VAL A 33 -7.20 5.40 -1.81
C VAL A 33 -5.84 5.18 -1.15
N TYR A 34 -4.96 6.19 -1.10
CA TYR A 34 -3.67 6.08 -0.43
C TYR A 34 -3.84 5.84 1.06
N SER A 35 -4.68 6.64 1.73
CA SER A 35 -4.97 6.47 3.15
C SER A 35 -5.56 5.09 3.46
N PHE A 36 -6.42 4.56 2.57
CA PHE A 36 -6.89 3.19 2.67
C PHE A 36 -5.75 2.17 2.59
N GLY A 37 -4.79 2.35 1.68
CA GLY A 37 -3.58 1.51 1.59
C GLY A 37 -2.76 1.51 2.88
N VAL A 38 -2.57 2.69 3.49
CA VAL A 38 -1.88 2.84 4.78
C VAL A 38 -2.60 2.05 5.88
N VAL A 39 -3.91 2.24 6.01
CA VAL A 39 -4.73 1.55 7.03
C VAL A 39 -4.71 0.05 6.80
N THR A 40 -4.79 -0.40 5.55
CA THR A 40 -4.77 -1.83 5.20
C THR A 40 -3.45 -2.47 5.62
N MET A 41 -2.31 -1.85 5.31
CA MET A 41 -1.00 -2.34 5.78
C MET A 41 -0.87 -2.31 7.30
N LYS A 42 -1.40 -1.27 7.97
CA LYS A 42 -1.43 -1.20 9.43
C LYS A 42 -2.19 -2.38 10.06
N VAL A 43 -3.32 -2.75 9.48
CA VAL A 43 -4.12 -3.89 9.95
C VAL A 43 -3.35 -5.20 9.75
N ILE A 44 -2.70 -5.38 8.60
CA ILE A 44 -1.94 -6.60 8.29
C ILE A 44 -0.71 -6.75 9.20
N MET A 45 0.01 -5.66 9.46
CA MET A 45 1.24 -5.67 10.26
C MET A 45 0.97 -5.64 11.77
N GLY A 46 -0.23 -5.26 12.20
CA GLY A 46 -0.59 -5.10 13.61
C GLY A 46 0.12 -3.92 14.32
N MET A 47 0.90 -3.13 13.58
CA MET A 47 1.68 -1.99 14.04
C MET A 47 1.69 -0.86 13.00
N HIS A 48 2.16 0.33 13.38
CA HIS A 48 2.16 1.48 12.48
C HIS A 48 3.14 1.24 11.29
N PRO A 49 2.69 1.30 10.03
CA PRO A 49 3.51 0.93 8.86
C PRO A 49 4.44 2.08 8.41
N GLY A 50 4.78 3.01 9.30
CA GLY A 50 5.47 4.27 8.96
C GLY A 50 6.79 4.01 8.23
N ASP A 51 7.59 3.09 8.78
CA ASP A 51 8.90 2.71 8.22
C ASP A 51 8.75 1.97 6.88
N LEU A 52 7.72 1.13 6.73
CA LEU A 52 7.43 0.42 5.48
C LEU A 52 7.04 1.39 4.36
N ILE A 53 6.12 2.30 4.65
CA ILE A 53 5.57 3.23 3.66
C ILE A 53 6.64 4.24 3.26
N SER A 54 7.46 4.68 4.22
CA SER A 54 8.64 5.50 3.95
C SER A 54 9.59 4.76 3.01
N SER A 55 9.89 3.48 3.25
CA SER A 55 10.71 2.64 2.35
C SER A 55 10.10 2.47 0.96
N LEU A 56 8.79 2.26 0.85
CA LEU A 56 8.09 2.15 -0.44
C LEU A 56 8.13 3.45 -1.25
N SER A 57 8.06 4.60 -0.56
CA SER A 57 8.21 5.92 -1.17
C SER A 57 9.67 6.24 -1.52
N ALA A 58 10.63 5.81 -0.70
CA ALA A 58 12.07 5.96 -0.89
C ALA A 58 12.64 4.95 -1.90
N SER A 59 11.93 3.87 -2.22
CA SER A 59 12.25 3.02 -3.38
C SER A 59 12.17 3.79 -4.71
N ALA A 60 11.53 4.97 -4.74
CA ALA A 60 11.60 5.91 -5.86
C ALA A 60 12.77 6.93 -5.72
N PHE A 61 13.35 7.07 -4.52
CA PHE A 61 14.46 7.99 -4.20
C PHE A 61 15.37 7.39 -3.12
N SER A 62 16.36 6.59 -3.55
CA SER A 62 17.60 6.18 -2.87
C SER A 62 17.64 6.12 -1.33
N SER A 63 17.87 4.90 -0.82
CA SER A 63 18.80 4.54 0.27
C SER A 63 19.10 5.60 1.34
N SER A 64 18.35 5.61 2.46
CA SER A 64 18.88 6.20 3.70
C SER A 64 18.42 5.44 4.94
N SER A 65 19.36 5.35 5.88
CA SER A 65 19.44 4.43 7.00
C SER A 65 18.51 4.81 8.16
N CYS A 66 17.30 4.27 8.17
CA CYS A 66 16.53 4.00 9.40
C CYS A 66 15.50 2.91 9.07
N SER A 67 15.55 1.78 9.81
CA SER A 67 14.61 0.64 9.76
C SER A 67 14.02 0.29 8.38
N GLN A 68 14.88 0.22 7.35
CA GLN A 68 14.47 -0.24 6.02
C GLN A 68 13.90 -1.66 6.15
N ILE A 69 12.58 -1.81 5.98
CA ILE A 69 12.03 -3.13 5.71
C ILE A 69 12.65 -3.57 4.39
N ASN A 70 13.48 -4.59 4.49
CA ASN A 70 14.19 -5.19 3.38
C ASN A 70 13.13 -5.73 2.40
N GLN A 71 13.20 -5.36 1.12
CA GLN A 71 12.26 -5.86 0.10
C GLN A 71 12.32 -7.40 -0.03
N HIS A 72 13.45 -7.99 0.39
CA HIS A 72 13.64 -9.45 0.50
C HIS A 72 13.12 -10.03 1.82
N ALA A 73 12.53 -9.23 2.73
CA ALA A 73 11.94 -9.75 3.96
C ALA A 73 10.76 -10.67 3.63
N LEU A 74 10.67 -11.78 4.37
CA LEU A 74 9.59 -12.73 4.20
C LEU A 74 8.30 -12.13 4.75
N LEU A 75 7.20 -12.37 4.05
CA LEU A 75 5.88 -11.87 4.40
C LEU A 75 5.46 -12.28 5.82
N LYS A 76 5.80 -13.51 6.21
CA LYS A 76 5.52 -14.06 7.55
C LYS A 76 6.15 -13.24 8.68
N ASP A 77 7.25 -12.54 8.42
CA ASP A 77 7.97 -11.75 9.42
C ASP A 77 7.42 -10.32 9.51
N VAL A 78 6.63 -9.90 8.50
CA VAL A 78 6.07 -8.55 8.36
C VAL A 78 4.63 -8.47 8.87
N ILE A 79 3.85 -9.55 8.74
CA ILE A 79 2.47 -9.61 9.26
C ILE A 79 2.46 -9.64 10.79
N ASP A 80 1.30 -9.34 11.39
CA ASP A 80 1.12 -9.37 12.84
C ASP A 80 1.41 -10.76 13.44
N GLN A 81 2.59 -10.89 14.08
CA GLN A 81 3.06 -12.14 14.66
C GLN A 81 2.27 -12.57 15.91
N ARG A 82 1.36 -11.74 16.41
CA ARG A 82 0.45 -12.12 17.52
C ARG A 82 -0.69 -13.02 17.04
N ILE A 83 -0.88 -13.15 15.73
CA ILE A 83 -1.93 -13.95 15.11
C ILE A 83 -1.28 -15.19 14.46
N PRO A 84 -1.94 -16.37 14.47
CA PRO A 84 -1.46 -17.53 13.74
C PRO A 84 -1.24 -17.24 12.25
N LEU A 85 -0.22 -17.87 11.67
CA LEU A 85 0.07 -17.74 10.25
C LEU A 85 -1.17 -18.15 9.43
N PRO A 86 -1.59 -17.35 8.43
CA PRO A 86 -2.75 -17.70 7.63
C PRO A 86 -2.46 -18.94 6.77
N GLU A 87 -3.49 -19.77 6.60
CA GLU A 87 -3.43 -21.00 5.81
C GLU A 87 -4.52 -21.02 4.73
N ASN A 88 -4.32 -21.86 3.71
CA ASN A 88 -5.30 -22.12 2.65
C ASN A 88 -5.83 -20.81 2.02
N ARG A 89 -7.16 -20.70 1.88
CA ARG A 89 -7.83 -19.54 1.29
C ARG A 89 -7.64 -18.24 2.05
N VAL A 90 -7.31 -18.31 3.35
CA VAL A 90 -7.00 -17.10 4.13
C VAL A 90 -5.65 -16.54 3.68
N ALA A 91 -4.65 -17.41 3.47
CA ALA A 91 -3.34 -17.00 2.97
C ALA A 91 -3.42 -16.35 1.59
N GLU A 92 -4.23 -16.91 0.68
CA GLU A 92 -4.52 -16.35 -0.65
C GLU A 92 -5.14 -14.95 -0.56
N GLY A 93 -6.12 -14.77 0.34
CA GLY A 93 -6.74 -13.47 0.59
C GLY A 93 -5.76 -12.45 1.15
N VAL A 94 -4.98 -12.83 2.17
CA VAL A 94 -3.97 -11.94 2.79
C VAL A 94 -2.96 -11.46 1.75
N VAL A 95 -2.42 -12.36 0.93
CA VAL A 95 -1.48 -12.00 -0.14
C VAL A 95 -2.09 -11.04 -1.15
N SER A 96 -3.33 -11.27 -1.55
CA SER A 96 -4.00 -10.42 -2.52
C SER A 96 -4.35 -9.04 -1.96
N ILE A 97 -4.78 -8.96 -0.69
CA ILE A 97 -5.03 -7.70 0.01
C ILE A 97 -3.75 -6.88 0.12
N ILE A 98 -2.61 -7.51 0.40
CA ILE A 98 -1.30 -6.83 0.45
C ILE A 98 -0.93 -6.25 -0.92
N LYS A 99 -1.14 -6.98 -2.02
CA LYS A 99 -0.92 -6.47 -3.38
C LYS A 99 -1.78 -5.24 -3.68
N ILE A 100 -3.05 -5.28 -3.29
CA ILE A 100 -3.97 -4.13 -3.44
C ILE A 100 -3.49 -2.95 -2.61
N ALA A 101 -3.05 -3.19 -1.37
CA ALA A 101 -2.52 -2.15 -0.50
C ALA A 101 -1.27 -1.49 -1.12
N PHE A 102 -0.34 -2.25 -1.68
CA PHE A 102 0.82 -1.68 -2.38
C PHE A 102 0.42 -0.87 -3.62
N ALA A 103 -0.54 -1.32 -4.41
CA ALA A 103 -1.05 -0.56 -5.54
C ALA A 103 -1.71 0.77 -5.08
N CYS A 104 -2.38 0.77 -3.92
CA CYS A 104 -2.95 1.99 -3.33
C CYS A 104 -1.88 2.96 -2.81
N LEU A 105 -0.74 2.46 -2.38
CA LEU A 105 0.38 3.23 -1.82
C LEU A 105 1.34 3.81 -2.86
N LEU A 106 1.07 3.63 -4.16
CA LEU A 106 1.88 4.21 -5.23
C LEU A 106 1.96 5.74 -5.12
N ALA A 107 3.16 6.29 -5.31
CA ALA A 107 3.39 7.74 -5.21
C ALA A 107 2.57 8.51 -6.25
N ASN A 108 2.52 8.03 -7.50
CA ASN A 108 1.71 8.64 -8.55
C ASN A 108 0.20 8.33 -8.34
N PRO A 109 -0.67 9.34 -8.12
CA PRO A 109 -2.10 9.13 -7.90
C PRO A 109 -2.82 8.46 -9.09
N GLN A 110 -2.31 8.63 -10.31
CA GLN A 110 -2.90 8.03 -11.51
C GLN A 110 -2.63 6.52 -11.60
N SER A 111 -1.52 6.07 -11.03
CA SER A 111 -1.17 4.65 -10.99
C SER A 111 -1.92 3.88 -9.90
N ARG A 112 -2.53 4.57 -8.94
CA ARG A 112 -3.36 3.94 -7.90
C ARG A 112 -4.66 3.40 -8.51
N PRO A 113 -5.26 2.34 -7.98
CA PRO A 113 -6.61 1.92 -8.36
C PRO A 113 -7.67 2.95 -7.94
N THR A 114 -8.90 2.75 -8.39
CA THR A 114 -10.09 3.43 -7.84
C THR A 114 -10.67 2.63 -6.68
N MET A 115 -11.38 3.26 -5.75
CA MET A 115 -12.06 2.52 -4.68
C MET A 115 -13.06 1.47 -5.20
N ARG A 116 -13.63 1.67 -6.39
CA ARG A 116 -14.48 0.66 -7.05
C ARG A 116 -13.67 -0.57 -7.47
N GLN A 117 -12.47 -0.38 -8.01
CA GLN A 117 -11.56 -1.49 -8.34
C GLN A 117 -11.09 -2.20 -7.07
N VAL A 118 -10.70 -1.45 -6.03
CA VAL A 118 -10.32 -2.00 -4.72
C VAL A 118 -11.46 -2.87 -4.16
N ALA A 119 -12.69 -2.35 -4.11
CA ALA A 119 -13.84 -3.12 -3.61
C ALA A 119 -14.14 -4.35 -4.46
N SER A 120 -14.02 -4.24 -5.79
CA SER A 120 -14.23 -5.38 -6.69
C SER A 120 -13.21 -6.49 -6.45
N GLU A 121 -11.93 -6.14 -6.27
CA GLU A 121 -10.87 -7.10 -5.96
C GLU A 121 -11.11 -7.77 -4.59
N LEU A 122 -11.49 -6.98 -3.56
CA LEU A 122 -11.76 -7.51 -2.21
C LEU A 122 -12.89 -8.54 -2.15
N ILE A 123 -13.87 -8.45 -3.04
CA ILE A 123 -15.03 -9.36 -3.11
C ILE A 123 -14.77 -10.52 -4.08
N ALA A 124 -13.73 -10.41 -4.92
CA ALA A 124 -13.39 -11.42 -5.91
C ALA A 124 -12.90 -12.73 -5.25
N ARG A 125 -12.81 -13.77 -6.08
CA ARG A 125 -12.14 -15.00 -5.68
C ARG A 125 -10.63 -14.78 -5.79
N TRP A 126 -9.93 -14.96 -4.68
CA TRP A 126 -8.48 -14.85 -4.65
C TRP A 126 -7.79 -16.01 -5.39
N PRO A 127 -6.70 -15.73 -6.12
CA PRO A 127 -5.93 -16.75 -6.80
C PRO A 127 -5.16 -17.63 -5.81
N LEU A 128 -4.90 -18.87 -6.21
CA LEU A 128 -4.02 -19.78 -5.48
C LEU A 128 -2.60 -19.17 -5.38
N LEU A 129 -1.93 -19.45 -4.26
CA LEU A 129 -0.57 -18.96 -4.07
C LEU A 129 0.42 -19.70 -4.99
N PRO A 130 1.37 -18.99 -5.61
CA PRO A 130 2.40 -19.61 -6.44
C PRO A 130 3.45 -20.38 -5.62
N LYS A 131 3.57 -20.06 -4.33
CA LYS A 131 4.48 -20.70 -3.36
C LYS A 131 3.88 -20.66 -1.96
N ALA A 132 4.48 -21.43 -1.04
CA ALA A 132 4.07 -21.43 0.37
C ALA A 132 4.14 -20.01 0.95
N PHE A 133 3.15 -19.65 1.76
CA PHE A 133 3.04 -18.31 2.35
C PHE A 133 4.31 -17.88 3.09
N SER A 134 4.97 -18.82 3.79
CA SER A 134 6.22 -18.59 4.52
C SER A 134 7.44 -18.28 3.64
N ALA A 135 7.36 -18.54 2.33
CA ALA A 135 8.42 -18.31 1.35
C ALA A 135 8.15 -17.08 0.45
N ILE A 136 7.02 -16.41 0.65
CA ILE A 136 6.69 -15.16 -0.06
C ILE A 136 7.50 -14.02 0.54
N THR A 137 8.12 -13.23 -0.31
CA THR A 137 8.84 -12.00 0.05
C THR A 137 8.01 -10.78 -0.33
N LEU A 138 8.33 -9.63 0.26
CA LEU A 138 7.65 -8.36 -0.04
C LEU A 138 7.78 -7.97 -1.52
N GLU A 139 8.95 -8.18 -2.13
CA GLU A 139 9.21 -7.95 -3.56
C GLU A 139 8.24 -8.68 -4.49
N ASP A 140 7.80 -9.91 -4.15
CA ASP A 140 6.85 -10.67 -4.97
C ASP A 140 5.48 -9.99 -5.07
N LEU A 141 5.19 -9.08 -4.14
CA LEU A 141 3.90 -8.44 -3.95
C LEU A 141 3.91 -6.98 -4.41
N MET A 142 5.07 -6.40 -4.63
CA MET A 142 5.20 -5.03 -5.09
C MET A 142 4.71 -4.90 -6.54
N PRO A 143 4.00 -3.80 -6.88
CA PRO A 143 3.54 -3.56 -8.24
C PRO A 143 4.75 -3.35 -9.17
N GLN A 144 4.81 -4.15 -10.24
CA GLN A 144 5.83 -4.04 -11.28
C GLN A 144 5.68 -2.68 -11.99
N THR A 145 6.56 -1.73 -11.71
CA THR A 145 6.63 -0.47 -12.46
C THR A 145 7.27 -0.75 -13.81
N THR A 146 6.45 -1.00 -14.83
CA THR A 146 6.91 -0.94 -16.22
C THR A 146 7.18 0.52 -16.54
N VAL A 147 8.46 0.92 -16.47
CA VAL A 147 8.93 2.15 -17.11
C VAL A 147 8.75 1.92 -18.60
N THR A 148 7.67 2.46 -19.16
CA THR A 148 7.54 2.58 -20.60
C THR A 148 8.41 3.77 -21.01
N SER A 149 9.50 3.45 -21.73
CA SER A 149 10.47 4.38 -22.30
C SER A 149 9.85 5.42 -23.22
#